data_AF-A0A4R9PR64-F1
#
_entry.id   AF-A0A4R9PR64-F1
#
_cell.length_a   1.000
_cell.length_b   1.000
_cell.length_c   1.000
_cell.angle_alpha   90.00
_cell.angle_beta   90.00
_cell.angle_gamma   90.00
#
_symmetry.space_group_name_H-M   'P 1'
#
loop_
_entity.id
_entity.type
_entity.pdbx_description
1 polymer ?
#
loop_
_entity_poly.entity_id
_entity_poly.type
_entity_poly.pdbx_seq_one_letter_code
_entity_poly.pdbx_strand_id
1 'polypeptide(L)'
;RLVTPGTITEDKLLAPSESSFLMALGRVKGVAEHAFALAWIEISTGVFRVAETTADRLLADIFRVDPRELIVAEPVFYDPELKPLFDVIGRVASPQPPSLFDSASAAGRIARF
;
A
#
# COMPACT_ATOMS: atom_id res chain seq x y z
N ARG A 1 14.96 10.49 -15.44
CA ARG A 1 14.83 10.90 -14.02
C ARG A 1 13.37 11.23 -13.81
N LEU A 2 12.65 10.36 -13.09
CA LEU A 2 11.24 10.57 -12.76
C LEU A 2 11.21 11.30 -11.41
N VAL A 3 10.62 12.49 -11.39
CA VAL A 3 10.47 13.32 -10.19
C VAL A 3 9.06 13.08 -9.70
N THR A 4 8.92 12.31 -8.62
CA THR A 4 7.68 12.23 -7.84
C THR A 4 7.77 13.22 -6.68
N PRO A 5 6.65 13.72 -6.13
CA PRO A 5 6.65 14.74 -5.07
C PRO A 5 7.49 14.41 -3.83
N GLY A 6 7.88 13.15 -3.63
CA GLY A 6 8.76 12.71 -2.54
C GLY A 6 10.26 12.93 -2.75
N THR A 7 10.70 13.63 -3.81
CA THR A 7 12.14 13.89 -4.09
C THR A 7 12.59 15.33 -3.84
N ILE A 8 11.90 16.05 -2.96
CA ILE A 8 12.38 17.34 -2.44
C ILE A 8 13.31 17.09 -1.25
N THR A 9 14.61 17.18 -1.50
CA THR A 9 15.65 17.38 -0.49
C THR A 9 15.71 18.87 -0.12
N GLU A 10 14.85 19.30 0.80
CA GLU A 10 15.04 20.54 1.55
C GLU A 10 14.69 20.27 3.02
N ASP A 11 15.71 20.35 3.87
CA ASP A 11 15.77 20.00 5.30
C ASP A 11 14.82 20.80 6.24
N LYS A 12 13.58 21.14 5.82
CA LYS A 12 12.67 22.00 6.60
C LYS A 12 11.16 21.65 6.58
N LEU A 13 10.74 20.43 6.22
CA LEU A 13 9.30 20.11 6.15
C LEU A 13 8.88 18.72 6.70
N LEU A 14 9.70 18.07 7.52
CA LEU A 14 9.21 16.93 8.28
C LEU A 14 8.65 17.45 9.60
N ALA A 15 7.32 17.45 9.74
CA ALA A 15 6.71 17.45 11.07
C ALA A 15 7.23 16.20 11.79
N PRO A 16 8.19 16.29 12.72
CA PRO A 16 8.98 15.14 13.17
C PRO A 16 8.18 14.10 13.99
N SER A 17 6.88 14.30 14.15
CA SER A 17 6.00 13.50 14.98
C SER A 17 5.00 12.65 14.21
N GLU A 18 4.91 12.77 12.88
CA GLU A 18 3.93 12.01 12.10
C GLU A 18 4.61 10.80 11.45
N SER A 19 4.20 9.59 11.89
CA SER A 19 4.67 8.35 11.29
C SER A 19 4.42 8.35 9.79
N SER A 20 5.47 8.07 9.02
CA SER A 20 5.40 8.00 7.56
C SER A 20 5.25 6.55 7.14
N PHE A 21 4.06 6.00 7.35
CA PHE A 21 3.73 4.65 6.90
C PHE A 21 3.47 4.63 5.40
N LEU A 22 4.20 3.77 4.71
CA LEU A 22 3.93 3.40 3.32
C LEU A 22 3.26 2.02 3.32
N MET A 23 2.08 1.91 2.70
CA MET A 23 1.31 0.68 2.66
C MET A 23 1.14 0.20 1.22
N ALA A 24 1.13 -1.12 1.03
CA ALA A 24 0.78 -1.78 -0.21
C ALA A 24 -0.43 -2.71 -0.02
N LEU A 25 -1.36 -2.68 -0.98
CA LEU A 25 -2.50 -3.59 -1.07
C LEU A 25 -2.23 -4.68 -2.11
N GLY A 26 -2.24 -5.94 -1.67
CA GLY A 26 -2.21 -7.12 -2.52
C GLY A 26 -3.57 -7.81 -2.58
N ARG A 27 -3.92 -8.37 -3.74
CA ARG A 27 -5.09 -9.25 -3.93
C ARG A 27 -4.61 -10.67 -4.24
N VAL A 28 -5.02 -11.63 -3.43
CA VAL A 28 -4.64 -13.05 -3.59
C VAL A 28 -5.71 -13.77 -4.40
N LYS A 29 -5.33 -14.32 -5.55
CA LYS A 29 -6.24 -15.08 -6.41
C LYS A 29 -6.39 -16.52 -5.89
N GLY A 30 -7.61 -17.08 -5.97
CA GLY A 30 -7.87 -18.51 -5.69
C GLY A 30 -8.21 -18.87 -4.24
N VAL A 31 -8.20 -17.90 -3.33
CA VAL A 31 -8.80 -18.04 -1.99
C VAL A 31 -10.29 -17.66 -2.09
N ALA A 32 -11.17 -18.32 -1.33
CA ALA A 32 -12.61 -18.02 -1.32
C ALA A 32 -12.85 -16.51 -1.19
N GLU A 33 -13.72 -15.97 -2.06
CA GLU A 33 -14.15 -14.56 -2.11
C GLU A 33 -13.01 -13.51 -2.01
N HIS A 34 -11.99 -13.62 -2.88
CA HIS A 34 -11.03 -12.54 -3.14
C HIS A 34 -10.31 -11.99 -1.89
N ALA A 35 -9.51 -12.83 -1.22
CA ALA A 35 -8.70 -12.43 -0.07
C ALA A 35 -7.71 -11.30 -0.40
N PHE A 36 -7.58 -10.33 0.50
CA PHE A 36 -6.66 -9.19 0.41
C PHE A 36 -5.56 -9.30 1.46
N ALA A 37 -4.43 -8.67 1.19
CA ALA A 37 -3.34 -8.53 2.14
C ALA A 37 -2.83 -7.10 2.15
N LEU A 38 -2.51 -6.61 3.34
CA LEU A 38 -1.85 -5.32 3.56
C LEU A 38 -0.42 -5.59 4.02
N ALA A 39 0.53 -4.90 3.41
CA ALA A 39 1.92 -4.83 3.87
C ALA A 39 2.29 -3.36 4.08
N TRP A 40 2.96 -3.02 5.16
CA TRP A 40 3.38 -1.64 5.38
C TRP A 40 4.71 -1.53 6.10
N ILE A 41 5.41 -0.44 5.83
CA ILE A 41 6.67 -0.09 6.46
C ILE A 41 6.58 1.29 7.09
N GLU A 42 7.15 1.43 8.28
CA GLU A 42 7.45 2.74 8.86
C GLU A 42 8.90 3.08 8.49
N ILE A 43 9.09 4.13 7.67
CA ILE A 43 10.38 4.41 7.03
C ILE A 43 11.45 4.80 8.06
N SER A 44 11.07 5.48 9.15
CA SER A 44 12.05 6.00 10.12
C SER A 44 12.64 4.93 11.04
N THR A 45 11.87 3.87 11.33
CA THR A 45 12.23 2.78 12.23
C THR A 45 12.52 1.47 11.50
N GLY A 46 12.16 1.38 10.22
CA GLY A 46 12.29 0.15 9.43
C GLY A 46 11.32 -0.96 9.84
N VAL A 47 10.33 -0.67 10.70
CA VAL A 47 9.33 -1.66 11.11
C VAL A 47 8.49 -2.07 9.92
N PHE A 48 8.53 -3.35 9.59
CA PHE A 48 7.75 -3.94 8.51
C PHE A 48 6.69 -4.90 9.07
N ARG A 49 5.45 -4.78 8.58
CA ARG A 49 4.32 -5.59 9.02
C ARG A 49 3.49 -6.05 7.84
N VAL A 50 2.84 -7.19 8.02
CA VAL A 50 1.88 -7.77 7.07
C VAL A 50 0.63 -8.23 7.81
N ALA A 51 -0.53 -8.11 7.17
CA ALA A 51 -1.79 -8.62 7.68
C ALA A 51 -2.70 -9.06 6.54
N GLU A 52 -3.42 -10.16 6.74
CA GLU A 52 -4.52 -10.57 5.87
C GLU A 52 -5.78 -9.76 6.22
N THR A 53 -6.61 -9.48 5.22
CA THR A 53 -7.88 -8.77 5.39
C THR A 53 -8.89 -9.19 4.32
N THR A 54 -10.11 -8.71 4.48
CA THR A 54 -11.26 -9.01 3.61
C THR A 54 -11.79 -7.70 3.02
N ALA A 55 -12.58 -7.79 1.93
CA ALA A 55 -13.10 -6.60 1.25
C ALA A 55 -13.89 -5.67 2.18
N ASP A 56 -14.70 -6.25 3.08
CA ASP A 56 -15.54 -5.55 4.06
C ASP A 56 -14.74 -4.86 5.16
N ARG A 57 -13.54 -5.37 5.48
CA ARG A 57 -12.66 -4.83 6.53
C ARG A 57 -11.58 -3.90 6.02
N LEU A 58 -11.32 -3.92 4.71
CA LEU A 58 -10.18 -3.27 4.09
C LEU A 58 -10.08 -1.78 4.44
N LEU A 59 -11.19 -1.06 4.37
CA LEU A 59 -11.23 0.37 4.70
C LEU A 59 -10.83 0.64 6.16
N ALA A 60 -11.39 -0.13 7.10
CA ALA A 60 -11.11 0.02 8.52
C ALA A 60 -9.66 -0.34 8.85
N ASP A 61 -9.13 -1.41 8.26
CA ASP A 61 -7.75 -1.84 8.48
C ASP A 61 -6.73 -0.84 7.91
N ILE A 62 -7.02 -0.20 6.76
CA ILE A 62 -6.21 0.87 6.18
C ILE A 62 -6.20 2.09 7.11
N PHE A 63 -7.35 2.60 7.52
CA PHE A 63 -7.43 3.79 8.39
C PHE A 63 -6.86 3.57 9.78
N ARG A 64 -6.86 2.33 10.29
CA ARG A 64 -6.20 2.01 11.56
C ARG A 64 -4.70 2.25 11.53
N VAL A 65 -4.06 2.08 10.36
CA VAL A 65 -2.64 2.34 10.16
C VAL A 65 -2.40 3.80 9.74
N ASP A 66 -3.37 4.41 9.07
CA ASP A 66 -3.32 5.78 8.54
C ASP A 66 -2.07 6.02 7.66
N PRO A 67 -1.93 5.27 6.55
CA PRO A 67 -0.75 5.39 5.69
C PRO A 67 -0.74 6.73 4.95
N ARG A 68 0.46 7.27 4.73
CA ARG A 68 0.67 8.46 3.92
C ARG A 68 0.51 8.21 2.43
N GLU A 69 0.78 6.97 2.02
CA GLU A 69 0.61 6.51 0.66
C GLU A 69 0.20 5.04 0.68
N LEU A 70 -0.81 4.71 -0.14
CA LEU A 70 -1.32 3.37 -0.38
C LEU A 70 -1.00 2.97 -1.83
N ILE A 71 0.03 2.16 -1.99
CA ILE A 71 0.43 1.58 -3.27
C ILE A 71 -0.51 0.43 -3.63
N VAL A 72 -1.10 0.48 -4.82
CA VAL A 72 -2.08 -0.51 -5.27
C VAL A 72 -1.89 -0.80 -6.76
N ALA A 73 -2.16 -2.03 -7.19
CA ALA A 73 -2.09 -2.38 -8.61
C ALA A 73 -3.20 -1.67 -9.38
N GLU A 74 -2.90 -1.12 -10.56
CA GLU A 74 -3.89 -0.43 -11.41
C GLU A 74 -5.19 -1.25 -11.62
N PRO A 75 -5.16 -2.57 -11.93
CA PRO A 75 -6.39 -3.34 -12.09
C PRO A 75 -7.24 -3.44 -10.81
N VAL A 76 -6.61 -3.35 -9.64
CA VAL A 76 -7.31 -3.33 -8.34
C VAL A 76 -7.89 -1.95 -8.07
N PHE A 77 -7.15 -0.88 -8.38
CA PHE A 77 -7.61 0.49 -8.21
C PHE A 77 -8.84 0.82 -9.08
N TYR A 78 -8.89 0.29 -10.30
CA TYR A 78 -10.01 0.48 -11.22
C TYR A 78 -11.10 -0.59 -11.09
N ASP A 79 -11.02 -1.48 -10.10
CA ASP A 79 -12.06 -2.48 -9.85
C ASP A 79 -13.36 -1.79 -9.41
N PRO A 80 -14.49 -1.95 -10.13
CA PRO A 80 -15.76 -1.35 -9.76
C PRO A 80 -16.24 -1.72 -8.35
N GLU A 81 -15.91 -2.91 -7.85
CA GLU A 81 -16.30 -3.36 -6.50
C GLU A 81 -15.55 -2.60 -5.41
N LEU A 82 -14.31 -2.18 -5.69
CA LEU A 82 -13.46 -1.44 -4.74
C LEU A 82 -13.52 0.08 -4.93
N LYS A 83 -14.18 0.55 -5.99
CA LYS A 83 -14.31 1.99 -6.25
C LYS A 83 -14.84 2.79 -5.05
N PRO A 84 -15.89 2.36 -4.32
CA PRO A 84 -16.37 3.12 -3.16
C PRO A 84 -15.31 3.28 -2.06
N LEU A 85 -14.44 2.28 -1.88
CA LEU A 85 -13.33 2.35 -0.94
C LEU A 85 -12.28 3.39 -1.38
N PHE A 86 -11.90 3.40 -2.67
CA PHE A 86 -10.93 4.38 -3.17
C PHE A 86 -11.48 5.80 -3.23
N ASP A 87 -12.79 5.97 -3.43
CA ASP A 87 -13.45 7.29 -3.33
C ASP A 87 -13.30 7.89 -1.92
N VAL A 88 -13.30 7.06 -0.87
CA VAL A 88 -13.09 7.47 0.52
C VAL A 88 -11.62 7.72 0.84
N ILE A 89 -10.72 6.83 0.39
CA ILE A 89 -9.26 6.95 0.61
C ILE A 89 -8.69 8.18 -0.12
N GLY A 90 -9.21 8.49 -1.31
CA GLY A 90 -8.82 9.67 -2.08
C GLY A 90 -7.35 9.64 -2.51
N ARG A 91 -6.67 10.79 -2.35
CA ARG A 91 -5.33 11.04 -2.91
C ARG A 91 -4.19 10.21 -2.30
N VAL A 92 -4.46 9.49 -1.22
CA VAL A 92 -3.48 8.58 -0.61
C VAL A 92 -3.23 7.36 -1.50
N ALA A 93 -4.20 6.96 -2.33
CA ALA A 93 -4.02 5.84 -3.25
C ALA A 93 -3.11 6.21 -4.43
N SER A 94 -2.10 5.36 -4.66
CA SER A 94 -1.06 5.49 -5.67
C SER A 94 -1.08 4.24 -6.56
N PRO A 95 -1.82 4.28 -7.69
CA PRO A 95 -1.89 3.16 -8.62
C PRO A 95 -0.55 2.91 -9.31
N GLN A 96 -0.14 1.65 -9.41
CA GLN A 96 1.13 1.24 -10.00
C GLN A 96 0.96 0.06 -10.97
N PRO A 97 1.89 -0.15 -11.91
CA PRO A 97 1.82 -1.27 -12.85
C PRO A 97 1.68 -2.62 -12.14
N PRO A 98 0.79 -3.53 -12.59
CA PRO A 98 0.54 -4.81 -11.92
C PRO A 98 1.75 -5.75 -11.90
N SER A 99 2.76 -5.53 -12.75
CA SER A 99 4.03 -6.27 -12.76
C SER A 99 4.83 -6.12 -11.45
N LEU A 100 4.53 -5.12 -10.63
CA LEU A 100 5.13 -4.94 -9.31
C LEU A 100 4.47 -5.83 -8.22
N PHE A 101 3.32 -6.43 -8.49
CA PHE A 101 2.51 -7.17 -7.52
C PHE A 101 2.53 -8.69 -7.75
N ASP A 102 3.62 -9.20 -8.30
CA ASP A 102 3.83 -10.64 -8.46
C ASP A 102 4.19 -11.30 -7.12
N SER A 103 3.21 -11.94 -6.50
CA SER A 103 3.38 -12.65 -5.22
C SER A 103 4.30 -13.87 -5.32
N ALA A 104 4.41 -14.51 -6.48
CA ALA A 104 5.27 -15.69 -6.64
C ALA A 104 6.76 -15.33 -6.50
N SER A 105 7.16 -14.13 -6.93
CA SER A 105 8.53 -13.63 -6.77
C SER A 105 8.82 -13.01 -5.39
N ALA A 106 7.80 -12.77 -4.55
CA ALA A 106 7.94 -11.98 -3.32
C ALA A 106 8.95 -12.58 -2.34
N ALA A 107 8.87 -13.88 -2.05
CA ALA A 107 9.79 -14.55 -1.13
C ALA A 107 11.26 -14.44 -1.60
N GLY A 108 11.50 -14.62 -2.90
CA GLY A 108 12.82 -14.49 -3.50
C GLY A 108 13.36 -13.06 -3.50
N ARG A 109 12.48 -12.04 -3.54
CA ARG A 109 12.89 -10.63 -3.43
C ARG A 109 13.26 -10.27 -2.00
N ILE A 110 12.50 -10.73 -1.01
CA ILE A 110 12.78 -10.47 0.41
C ILE A 110 14.10 -11.12 0.84
N ALA A 111 14.34 -12.38 0.45
CA ALA A 111 15.53 -13.11 0.85
C ALA A 111 16.86 -12.62 0.23
N ARG A 112 16.82 -11.62 -0.67
CA ARG A 112 18.01 -11.03 -1.29
C ARG A 112 18.61 -9.87 -0.49
N PHE A 113 17.95 -9.44 0.58
CA PHE A 113 18.37 -8.35 1.47
C PHE A 113 18.47 -8.87 2.91
#